data_AF-A0A931PMZ1-F1
#
_entry.id   AF-A0A931PMZ1-F1
#
_cell.length_a   1.000
_cell.length_b   1.000
_cell.length_c   1.000
_cell.angle_alpha   90.00
_cell.angle_beta   90.00
_cell.angle_gamma   90.00
#
_symmetry.space_group_name_H-M   'P 1'
#
loop_
_entity.id
_entity.type
_entity.pdbx_description
1 polymer ?
#
loop_
_entity_poly.entity_id
_entity_poly.type
_entity_poly.pdbx_seq_one_letter_code
_entity_poly.pdbx_strand_id
1 'polypeptide(L)'
;MQLPVGLKVGVFSLVVMGAYTYYANSIPQIESKPPQELSLEGGNVTPAQLVKAGEEIYKTKGTCEICHRIGQKGTRAPDLAGVGGRAPKMKPGQTGKQYLVESLINPGAFIVEGYPPIMPAVDKPPIALNRSELWALSAVLQSLGGTVDVALNDIPATAGAAGGGAAAPAEVKMPGDVKAGEGVFAGKGACIACHKAGKLGASPVGPDLTQIAKIQTPDYIMKKILDPKGMGVVAGFPPGVMPQTFGQTLTAKEYTDLVAFMLTLK
;
A
#
# COMPACT_ATOMS: atom_id res chain seq x y z
N MET A 1 48.37 32.22 -33.79
CA MET A 1 48.30 30.74 -33.83
C MET A 1 46.85 30.35 -34.02
N GLN A 2 46.51 29.66 -35.12
CA GLN A 2 45.14 29.16 -35.32
C GLN A 2 44.95 27.88 -34.51
N LEU A 3 43.94 27.83 -33.64
CA LEU A 3 43.59 26.63 -32.89
C LEU A 3 43.14 25.51 -33.85
N PRO A 4 43.64 24.27 -33.68
CA PRO A 4 43.27 23.15 -34.53
C PRO A 4 41.77 22.86 -34.44
N VAL A 5 41.15 22.51 -35.57
CA VAL A 5 39.69 22.31 -35.68
C VAL A 5 39.18 21.25 -34.69
N GLY A 6 39.93 20.17 -34.49
CA GLY A 6 39.57 19.13 -33.52
C GLY A 6 39.46 19.65 -32.08
N LEU A 7 40.32 20.60 -31.68
CA LEU A 7 40.25 21.22 -30.36
C LEU A 7 39.03 22.13 -30.22
N LYS A 8 38.66 22.88 -31.28
CA LYS A 8 37.45 23.72 -31.29
C LYS A 8 36.18 22.88 -31.16
N VAL A 9 36.10 21.77 -31.89
CA VAL A 9 34.96 20.84 -31.82
C VAL A 9 34.90 20.17 -30.46
N GLY A 10 36.05 19.73 -29.90
CA GLY A 10 36.10 19.13 -28.57
C GLY A 10 35.62 20.07 -27.47
N VAL A 11 36.09 21.33 -27.47
CA VAL A 11 35.65 22.34 -26.50
C VAL A 11 34.15 22.64 -26.65
N PHE A 12 33.66 22.79 -27.88
CA PHE A 12 32.24 23.03 -28.11
C PHE A 12 31.36 21.89 -27.59
N SER A 13 31.71 20.63 -27.88
CA SER A 13 30.97 19.47 -27.39
C SER A 13 30.96 19.37 -25.87
N LEU A 14 32.09 19.65 -25.21
CA LEU A 14 32.17 19.66 -23.74
C LEU A 14 31.33 20.77 -23.13
N VAL A 15 31.30 21.96 -23.74
CA VAL A 15 30.45 23.07 -23.30
C VAL A 15 28.97 22.71 -23.42
N VAL A 16 28.56 22.10 -24.54
CA VAL A 16 27.18 21.68 -24.75
C VAL A 16 26.78 20.59 -23.74
N MET A 17 27.59 19.53 -23.59
CA MET A 17 27.32 18.48 -22.60
C MET A 17 27.29 19.02 -21.16
N GLY A 18 28.20 19.93 -20.83
CA GLY A 18 28.24 20.60 -19.54
C GLY A 18 26.98 21.43 -19.29
N ALA A 19 26.51 22.19 -20.29
CA ALA A 19 25.29 22.98 -20.18
C ALA A 19 24.04 22.11 -19.97
N TYR A 20 23.90 21.01 -20.73
CA TYR A 20 22.79 20.06 -20.54
C TYR A 20 22.86 19.38 -19.17
N THR A 21 24.05 18.94 -18.74
CA THR A 21 24.25 18.30 -17.43
C THR A 21 23.94 19.28 -16.30
N TYR A 22 24.40 20.53 -16.41
CA TYR A 22 24.10 21.58 -15.45
C TYR A 22 22.60 21.86 -15.36
N TYR A 23 21.92 22.00 -16.51
CA TYR A 23 20.48 22.24 -16.55
C TYR A 23 19.69 21.07 -15.94
N ALA A 24 20.04 19.82 -16.30
CA ALA A 24 19.39 18.62 -15.76
C ALA A 24 19.55 18.51 -14.23
N ASN A 25 20.71 18.84 -13.68
CA ASN A 25 20.96 18.84 -12.23
C ASN A 25 20.42 20.08 -11.52
N SER A 26 20.14 21.18 -12.25
CA SER A 26 19.51 22.38 -11.70
C SER A 26 18.00 22.21 -11.52
N ILE A 27 17.38 21.26 -12.22
CA ILE A 27 16.00 20.83 -11.95
C ILE A 27 16.02 20.05 -10.63
N PRO A 28 15.23 20.46 -9.61
CA PRO A 28 15.10 19.70 -8.38
C PRO A 28 14.71 18.26 -8.70
N GLN A 29 15.61 17.33 -8.41
CA GLN A 29 15.39 15.90 -8.60
C GLN A 29 14.37 15.44 -7.55
N ILE A 30 13.08 15.58 -7.85
CA ILE A 30 12.03 14.98 -7.03
C ILE A 30 12.08 13.48 -7.29
N GLU A 31 12.74 12.77 -6.40
CA GLU A 31 12.70 11.31 -6.36
C GLU A 31 11.23 10.91 -6.20
N SER A 32 10.65 10.30 -7.23
CA SER A 32 9.28 9.76 -7.18
C SER A 32 9.30 8.55 -6.25
N LYS A 33 9.29 8.79 -4.94
CA LYS A 33 9.03 7.73 -3.98
C LYS A 33 7.62 7.23 -4.31
N PRO A 34 7.44 5.93 -4.59
CA PRO A 34 6.11 5.36 -4.70
C PRO A 34 5.31 5.81 -3.46
N PRO A 35 4.03 6.21 -3.61
CA PRO A 35 3.19 6.58 -2.48
C PRO A 35 3.40 5.57 -1.36
N GLN A 36 3.71 6.07 -0.17
CA GLN A 36 3.91 5.24 0.99
C GLN A 36 2.57 4.53 1.24
N GLU A 37 2.50 3.21 0.98
CA GLU A 37 1.31 2.43 1.26
C GLU A 37 1.11 2.45 2.77
N LEU A 38 0.06 3.15 3.22
CA LEU A 38 -0.27 3.28 4.64
C LEU A 38 -0.71 1.91 5.16
N SER A 39 0.22 1.17 5.77
CA SER A 39 -0.11 0.00 6.57
C SER A 39 -0.41 0.44 7.99
N LEU A 40 -1.70 0.43 8.33
CA LEU A 40 -2.20 0.76 9.68
C LEU A 40 -2.44 -0.51 10.52
N GLU A 41 -2.08 -1.68 10.00
CA GLU A 41 -2.39 -2.97 10.62
C GLU A 41 -1.51 -3.22 11.87
N GLY A 42 -2.18 -3.58 12.98
CA GLY A 42 -1.54 -4.12 14.19
C GLY A 42 -1.45 -3.16 15.38
N GLY A 43 -1.99 -1.93 15.31
CA GLY A 43 -1.84 -0.94 16.41
C GLY A 43 -3.12 -0.36 16.95
N ASN A 44 -3.02 0.28 18.12
CA ASN A 44 -4.04 1.19 18.63
C ASN A 44 -4.05 2.45 17.77
N VAL A 45 -4.57 2.33 16.55
CA VAL A 45 -4.85 3.47 15.69
C VAL A 45 -6.04 4.18 16.31
N THR A 46 -5.83 5.40 16.79
CA THR A 46 -6.93 6.20 17.31
C THR A 46 -7.87 6.58 16.16
N PRO A 47 -9.18 6.76 16.41
CA PRO A 47 -10.11 7.24 15.39
C PRO A 47 -9.63 8.50 14.68
N ALA A 48 -9.01 9.43 15.40
CA ALA A 48 -8.47 10.66 14.82
C ALA A 48 -7.32 10.41 13.82
N GLN A 49 -6.41 9.48 14.13
CA GLN A 49 -5.33 9.09 13.20
C GLN A 49 -5.89 8.37 11.97
N LEU A 50 -6.88 7.51 12.17
CA LEU A 50 -7.53 6.76 11.10
C LEU A 50 -8.26 7.70 10.12
N VAL A 51 -9.00 8.67 10.66
CA VAL A 51 -9.65 9.72 9.86
C VAL A 51 -8.62 10.55 9.10
N LYS A 52 -7.54 11.00 9.76
CA LYS A 52 -6.48 11.78 9.09
C LYS A 52 -5.85 11.00 7.92
N ALA A 53 -5.55 9.72 8.10
CA ALA A 53 -5.02 8.86 7.04
C ALA A 53 -6.04 8.68 5.89
N GLY A 54 -7.31 8.48 6.23
CA GLY A 54 -8.38 8.37 5.24
C GLY A 54 -8.59 9.66 4.45
N GLU A 55 -8.41 10.83 5.06
CA GLU A 55 -8.55 12.13 4.39
C GLU A 55 -7.47 12.33 3.33
N GLU A 56 -6.26 11.84 3.60
CA GLU A 56 -5.17 11.82 2.62
C GLU A 56 -5.52 10.89 1.46
N ILE A 57 -5.99 9.68 1.74
CA ILE A 57 -6.44 8.71 0.71
C ILE A 57 -7.58 9.28 -0.13
N TYR A 58 -8.57 9.94 0.49
CA TYR A 58 -9.71 10.56 -0.18
C TYR A 58 -9.29 11.57 -1.26
N LYS A 59 -8.21 12.33 -1.01
CA LYS A 59 -7.69 13.36 -1.93
C LYS A 59 -6.65 12.83 -2.91
N THR A 60 -5.89 11.81 -2.50
CA THR A 60 -4.74 11.31 -3.25
C THR A 60 -5.07 9.98 -3.96
N LYS A 61 -4.67 8.83 -3.41
CA LYS A 61 -4.80 7.51 -4.04
C LYS A 61 -6.25 7.16 -4.40
N GLY A 62 -7.19 7.49 -3.52
CA GLY A 62 -8.61 7.27 -3.73
C GLY A 62 -9.23 8.17 -4.79
N THR A 63 -8.67 9.38 -5.00
CA THR A 63 -9.19 10.42 -5.91
C THR A 63 -10.69 10.70 -5.75
N CYS A 64 -11.25 10.40 -4.58
CA CYS A 64 -12.69 10.38 -4.33
C CYS A 64 -13.30 11.77 -4.53
N GLU A 65 -12.52 12.82 -4.22
CA GLU A 65 -12.96 14.22 -4.34
C GLU A 65 -13.28 14.68 -5.77
N ILE A 66 -12.81 13.94 -6.78
CA ILE A 66 -13.09 14.24 -8.19
C ILE A 66 -14.59 14.05 -8.48
N CYS A 67 -15.21 13.06 -7.84
CA CYS A 67 -16.62 12.71 -8.04
C CYS A 67 -17.47 13.09 -6.84
N HIS A 68 -17.04 12.74 -5.63
CA HIS A 68 -17.74 13.03 -4.40
C HIS A 68 -17.28 14.36 -3.80
N ARG A 69 -18.22 15.21 -3.40
CA ARG A 69 -17.93 16.42 -2.62
C ARG A 69 -18.50 16.26 -1.23
N ILE A 70 -17.98 17.05 -0.29
CA ILE A 70 -18.49 17.13 1.08
C ILE A 70 -19.13 18.51 1.23
N GLY A 71 -20.46 18.53 1.40
CA GLY A 71 -21.26 19.74 1.56
C GLY A 71 -21.75 20.33 0.24
N GLN A 72 -21.61 19.61 -0.87
CA GLN A 72 -22.08 20.05 -2.18
C GLN A 72 -22.69 18.88 -2.95
N LYS A 73 -23.94 19.05 -3.40
CA LYS A 73 -24.62 18.09 -4.27
C LYS A 73 -24.00 18.12 -5.67
N GLY A 74 -23.53 16.96 -6.13
CA GLY A 74 -23.03 16.76 -7.49
C GLY A 74 -24.08 16.12 -8.41
N THR A 75 -23.79 16.07 -9.71
CA THR A 75 -24.56 15.29 -10.70
C THR A 75 -23.95 13.92 -10.99
N ARG A 76 -22.64 13.76 -10.74
CA ARG A 76 -21.91 12.50 -10.97
C ARG A 76 -22.02 11.54 -9.80
N ALA A 77 -21.95 12.06 -8.58
CA ALA A 77 -21.92 11.27 -7.36
C ALA A 77 -22.60 12.02 -6.21
N PRO A 78 -23.13 11.28 -5.22
CA PRO A 78 -23.79 11.87 -4.06
C PRO A 78 -22.84 12.66 -3.18
N ASP A 79 -23.38 13.71 -2.55
CA ASP A 79 -22.73 14.44 -1.47
C ASP A 79 -22.47 13.51 -0.29
N LEU A 80 -21.26 13.58 0.26
CA LEU A 80 -20.82 12.80 1.41
C LEU A 80 -21.01 13.52 2.75
N ALA A 81 -21.41 14.80 2.77
CA ALA A 81 -21.75 15.47 4.03
C ALA A 81 -22.85 14.67 4.78
N GLY A 82 -22.61 14.43 6.06
CA GLY A 82 -23.52 13.67 6.92
C GLY A 82 -23.67 12.19 6.55
N VAL A 83 -22.83 11.62 5.66
CA VAL A 83 -22.98 10.23 5.22
C VAL A 83 -22.83 9.23 6.37
N GLY A 84 -22.00 9.50 7.37
CA GLY A 84 -21.84 8.65 8.55
C GLY A 84 -23.14 8.51 9.35
N GLY A 85 -23.92 9.59 9.47
CA GLY A 85 -25.22 9.57 10.13
C GLY A 85 -26.38 9.04 9.26
N ARG A 86 -26.23 9.11 7.93
CA ARG A 86 -27.22 8.58 6.97
C ARG A 86 -27.05 7.07 6.72
N ALA A 87 -25.81 6.58 6.69
CA ALA A 87 -25.46 5.21 6.34
C ALA A 87 -26.32 4.12 7.03
N PRO A 88 -26.59 4.17 8.35
CA PRO A 88 -27.42 3.14 9.02
C PRO A 88 -28.88 3.08 8.53
N LYS A 89 -29.35 4.10 7.81
CA LYS A 89 -30.74 4.22 7.33
C LYS A 89 -30.88 3.87 5.84
N MET A 90 -29.77 3.64 5.14
CA MET A 90 -29.77 3.46 3.68
C MET A 90 -30.27 2.09 3.26
N LYS A 91 -29.93 1.04 4.01
CA LYS A 91 -30.25 -0.34 3.66
C LYS A 91 -30.79 -1.11 4.88
N PRO A 92 -32.06 -1.58 4.85
CA PRO A 92 -32.63 -2.35 5.95
C PRO A 92 -31.79 -3.59 6.29
N GLY A 93 -31.59 -3.86 7.58
CA GLY A 93 -30.84 -5.03 8.06
C GLY A 93 -29.31 -4.93 8.00
N GLN A 94 -28.75 -3.78 7.59
CA GLN A 94 -27.32 -3.51 7.67
C GLN A 94 -26.99 -2.38 8.64
N THR A 95 -25.85 -2.49 9.30
CA THR A 95 -25.25 -1.40 10.09
C THR A 95 -24.65 -0.33 9.17
N GLY A 96 -24.44 0.88 9.69
CA GLY A 96 -23.80 1.96 8.91
C GLY A 96 -22.41 1.58 8.39
N LYS A 97 -21.58 0.91 9.21
CA LYS A 97 -20.25 0.45 8.77
C LYS A 97 -20.33 -0.60 7.65
N GLN A 98 -21.27 -1.54 7.73
CA GLN A 98 -21.48 -2.54 6.67
C GLN A 98 -21.89 -1.88 5.36
N TYR A 99 -22.81 -0.91 5.42
CA TYR A 99 -23.22 -0.14 4.24
C TYR A 99 -22.04 0.61 3.61
N LEU A 100 -21.23 1.30 4.41
CA LEU A 100 -20.09 2.08 3.92
C LEU A 100 -19.02 1.18 3.28
N VAL A 101 -18.68 0.06 3.93
CA VAL A 101 -17.72 -0.91 3.39
C VAL A 101 -18.25 -1.58 2.12
N GLU A 102 -19.53 -1.96 2.08
CA GLU A 102 -20.18 -2.49 0.87
C GLU A 102 -20.16 -1.47 -0.27
N SER A 103 -20.43 -0.19 0.03
CA SER A 103 -20.40 0.88 -0.97
C SER A 103 -19.02 1.11 -1.58
N LEU A 104 -17.94 0.82 -0.83
CA LEU A 104 -16.57 0.95 -1.32
C LEU A 104 -16.14 -0.25 -2.18
N ILE A 105 -16.48 -1.47 -1.76
CA ILE A 105 -15.99 -2.72 -2.37
C ILE A 105 -16.94 -3.24 -3.46
N ASN A 106 -18.24 -3.03 -3.29
CA ASN A 106 -19.28 -3.40 -4.23
C ASN A 106 -20.28 -2.24 -4.43
N PRO A 107 -19.84 -1.11 -5.02
CA PRO A 107 -20.68 0.07 -5.19
C PRO A 107 -21.96 -0.19 -5.99
N GLY A 108 -21.99 -1.23 -6.83
CA GLY A 108 -23.19 -1.64 -7.58
C GLY A 108 -24.28 -2.29 -6.73
N ALA A 109 -24.00 -2.70 -5.49
CA ALA A 109 -24.97 -3.37 -4.62
C ALA A 109 -26.09 -2.44 -4.12
N PHE A 110 -25.79 -1.15 -4.00
CA PHE A 110 -26.76 -0.13 -3.62
C PHE A 110 -26.41 1.19 -4.30
N ILE A 111 -27.28 1.64 -5.21
CA ILE A 111 -27.13 2.91 -5.91
C ILE A 111 -28.09 3.92 -5.29
N VAL A 112 -27.55 5.05 -4.83
CA VAL A 112 -28.35 6.16 -4.32
C VAL A 112 -29.24 6.69 -5.43
N GLU A 113 -30.52 6.89 -5.11
CA GLU A 113 -31.52 7.38 -6.05
C GLU A 113 -31.05 8.68 -6.75
N GLY A 114 -31.20 8.71 -8.08
CA GLY A 114 -30.83 9.84 -8.91
C GLY A 114 -29.35 9.89 -9.36
N TYR A 115 -28.53 8.88 -9.04
CA TYR A 115 -27.14 8.79 -9.49
C TYR A 115 -26.89 7.59 -10.41
N PRO A 116 -25.97 7.71 -11.38
CA PRO A 116 -25.61 6.61 -12.26
C PRO A 116 -24.64 5.63 -11.57
N PRO A 117 -24.61 4.34 -11.95
CA PRO A 117 -23.72 3.32 -11.38
C PRO A 117 -22.28 3.43 -11.91
N ILE A 118 -21.62 4.56 -11.64
CA ILE A 118 -20.28 4.88 -12.17
C ILE A 118 -19.16 4.75 -11.14
N MET A 119 -19.49 4.53 -9.87
CA MET A 119 -18.49 4.40 -8.81
C MET A 119 -17.71 3.09 -9.00
N PRO A 120 -16.37 3.12 -9.14
CA PRO A 120 -15.57 1.92 -9.26
C PRO A 120 -15.43 1.21 -7.91
N ALA A 121 -15.25 -0.11 -7.93
CA ALA A 121 -14.84 -0.86 -6.75
C ALA A 121 -13.42 -0.40 -6.34
N VAL A 122 -13.31 0.23 -5.17
CA VAL A 122 -12.10 1.00 -4.82
C VAL A 122 -10.91 0.10 -4.50
N ASP A 123 -11.15 -1.17 -4.21
CA ASP A 123 -10.16 -2.21 -3.93
C ASP A 123 -9.53 -2.78 -5.22
N LYS A 124 -10.04 -2.40 -6.39
CA LYS A 124 -9.59 -2.86 -7.71
C LYS A 124 -8.99 -1.73 -8.54
N PRO A 125 -8.18 -2.04 -9.58
CA PRO A 125 -7.75 -1.04 -10.53
C PRO A 125 -8.95 -0.26 -11.11
N PRO A 126 -8.82 1.07 -11.30
CA PRO A 126 -7.59 1.85 -11.25
C PRO A 126 -7.20 2.38 -9.85
N ILE A 127 -8.05 2.24 -8.82
CA ILE A 127 -7.81 2.83 -7.50
C ILE A 127 -6.94 1.91 -6.62
N ALA A 128 -7.27 0.62 -6.59
CA ALA A 128 -6.51 -0.44 -5.90
C ALA A 128 -6.11 -0.09 -4.46
N LEU A 129 -7.07 0.36 -3.65
CA LEU A 129 -6.85 0.56 -2.22
C LEU A 129 -6.59 -0.78 -1.54
N ASN A 130 -5.56 -0.84 -0.71
CA ASN A 130 -5.29 -1.96 0.16
C ASN A 130 -6.27 -1.99 1.35
N ARG A 131 -6.24 -3.08 2.12
CA ARG A 131 -7.15 -3.29 3.26
C ARG A 131 -7.07 -2.18 4.33
N SER A 132 -5.87 -1.70 4.64
CA SER A 132 -5.67 -0.61 5.61
C SER A 132 -6.20 0.72 5.11
N GLU A 133 -6.02 0.99 3.82
CA GLU A 133 -6.50 2.22 3.19
C GLU A 133 -8.02 2.25 3.11
N LEU A 134 -8.65 1.10 2.83
CA LEU A 134 -10.10 0.91 2.91
C LEU A 134 -10.64 1.14 4.33
N TRP A 135 -9.93 0.63 5.34
CA TRP A 135 -10.27 0.86 6.74
C TRP A 135 -10.23 2.35 7.08
N ALA A 136 -9.16 3.03 6.69
CA ALA A 136 -9.00 4.47 6.89
C ALA A 136 -10.05 5.30 6.15
N LEU A 137 -10.34 4.96 4.89
CA LEU A 137 -11.37 5.64 4.10
C LEU A 137 -12.76 5.45 4.70
N SER A 138 -13.08 4.24 5.18
CA SER A 138 -14.35 3.96 5.86
C SER A 138 -14.52 4.81 7.12
N ALA A 139 -13.43 5.04 7.86
CA ALA A 139 -13.46 5.88 9.06
C ALA A 139 -13.76 7.36 8.75
N VAL A 140 -13.23 7.89 7.64
CA VAL A 140 -13.61 9.24 7.17
C VAL A 140 -15.08 9.31 6.85
N LEU A 141 -15.62 8.33 6.14
CA LEU A 141 -17.04 8.32 5.82
C LEU A 141 -17.91 8.28 7.08
N GLN A 142 -17.48 7.56 8.12
CA GLN A 142 -18.14 7.58 9.42
C GLN A 142 -18.00 8.92 10.15
N SER A 143 -16.83 9.57 10.10
CA SER A 143 -16.60 10.84 10.80
C SER A 143 -17.44 11.99 10.24
N LEU A 144 -17.94 11.87 9.00
CA LEU A 144 -18.90 12.78 8.37
C LEU A 144 -20.32 12.60 8.96
N GLY A 145 -20.47 12.87 10.26
CA GLY A 145 -21.77 12.90 10.95
C GLY A 145 -22.17 11.63 11.69
N GLY A 146 -21.24 10.70 11.92
CA GLY A 146 -21.43 9.50 12.73
C GLY A 146 -20.28 9.25 13.71
N THR A 147 -20.35 8.15 14.43
CA THR A 147 -19.27 7.66 15.30
C THR A 147 -18.33 6.77 14.51
N VAL A 148 -17.02 7.00 14.64
CA VAL A 148 -16.00 6.14 14.03
C VAL A 148 -15.85 4.87 14.87
N ASP A 149 -16.46 3.77 14.40
CA ASP A 149 -16.46 2.47 15.06
C ASP A 149 -16.03 1.32 14.13
N VAL A 150 -15.65 1.64 12.88
CA VAL A 150 -15.11 0.67 11.92
C VAL A 150 -13.76 0.12 12.43
N ALA A 151 -13.67 -1.20 12.51
CA ALA A 151 -12.45 -1.92 12.83
C ALA A 151 -11.86 -2.56 11.58
N LEU A 152 -10.56 -2.88 11.61
CA LEU A 152 -9.90 -3.59 10.51
C LEU A 152 -10.57 -4.92 10.16
N ASN A 153 -11.15 -5.60 11.16
CA ASN A 153 -11.90 -6.85 10.96
C ASN A 153 -13.23 -6.67 10.23
N ASP A 154 -13.75 -5.44 10.16
CA ASP A 154 -14.93 -5.13 9.33
C ASP A 154 -14.56 -5.03 7.84
N ILE A 155 -13.26 -4.88 7.51
CA ILE A 155 -12.78 -4.86 6.13
C ILE A 155 -12.42 -6.30 5.70
N PRO A 156 -12.96 -6.80 4.57
CA PRO A 156 -12.61 -8.12 4.05
C PRO A 156 -11.10 -8.28 3.90
N ALA A 157 -10.57 -9.43 4.35
CA ALA A 157 -9.15 -9.74 4.24
C ALA A 157 -8.66 -9.78 2.77
N THR A 158 -9.58 -10.01 1.84
CA THR A 158 -9.31 -10.02 0.40
C THR A 158 -9.33 -8.63 -0.25
N ALA A 159 -9.71 -7.58 0.48
CA ALA A 159 -9.87 -6.25 -0.10
C ALA A 159 -8.50 -5.62 -0.41
N GLY A 160 -8.28 -5.27 -1.67
CA GLY A 160 -7.01 -4.75 -2.16
C GLY A 160 -5.92 -5.80 -2.32
N ALA A 161 -6.24 -7.07 -2.06
CA ALA A 161 -5.50 -8.16 -2.69
C ALA A 161 -5.75 -7.99 -4.19
N ALA A 162 -4.67 -7.72 -4.95
CA ALA A 162 -4.73 -7.40 -6.37
C ALA A 162 -5.85 -8.18 -7.07
N GLY A 163 -6.82 -7.43 -7.58
CA GLY A 163 -8.09 -7.95 -8.04
C GLY A 163 -7.96 -9.18 -8.93
N GLY A 164 -8.80 -10.17 -8.66
CA GLY A 164 -9.15 -11.20 -9.62
C GLY A 164 -9.74 -10.56 -10.87
N GLY A 165 -8.89 -10.32 -11.87
CA GLY A 165 -9.19 -10.76 -13.22
C GLY A 165 -9.06 -12.28 -13.22
N ALA A 166 -10.05 -12.99 -13.75
CA ALA A 166 -10.00 -14.43 -13.90
C ALA A 166 -8.82 -14.84 -14.78
N ALA A 167 -7.69 -15.14 -14.14
CA ALA A 167 -6.77 -16.16 -14.58
C ALA A 167 -6.60 -17.10 -13.37
N ALA A 168 -6.60 -18.41 -13.64
CA ALA A 168 -6.23 -19.45 -12.68
C ALA A 168 -4.98 -19.02 -11.89
N PRO A 169 -4.75 -19.53 -10.66
CA PRO A 169 -3.56 -19.19 -9.90
C PRO A 169 -2.34 -19.55 -10.73
N ALA A 170 -1.77 -18.55 -11.39
CA ALA A 170 -0.35 -18.56 -11.59
C ALA A 170 0.18 -18.47 -10.17
N GLU A 171 0.61 -19.61 -9.63
CA GLU A 171 1.73 -19.60 -8.72
C GLU A 171 2.67 -18.54 -9.28
N VAL A 172 2.86 -17.45 -8.56
CA VAL A 172 3.95 -16.55 -8.85
C VAL A 172 5.18 -17.40 -8.57
N LYS A 173 5.60 -18.15 -9.59
CA LYS A 173 6.77 -19.03 -9.57
C LYS A 173 7.94 -18.08 -9.65
N MET A 174 8.17 -17.41 -8.53
CA MET A 174 9.35 -16.61 -8.30
C MET A 174 10.55 -17.51 -8.58
N PRO A 175 11.53 -17.07 -9.36
CA PRO A 175 12.68 -17.89 -9.74
C PRO A 175 13.65 -18.17 -8.57
N GLY A 176 13.17 -18.05 -7.32
CA GLY A 176 13.95 -18.25 -6.11
C GLY A 176 13.89 -19.71 -5.62
N ASP A 177 15.00 -20.16 -5.07
CA ASP A 177 15.12 -21.45 -4.39
C ASP A 177 14.62 -21.31 -2.95
N VAL A 178 13.51 -21.99 -2.63
CA VAL A 178 12.87 -21.99 -1.31
C VAL A 178 13.83 -22.45 -0.21
N LYS A 179 14.65 -23.47 -0.47
CA LYS A 179 15.59 -24.00 0.53
C LYS A 179 16.75 -23.05 0.76
N ALA A 180 17.24 -22.41 -0.30
CA ALA A 180 18.21 -21.33 -0.17
C ALA A 180 17.62 -20.15 0.60
N GLY A 181 16.36 -19.81 0.35
CA GLY A 181 15.62 -18.75 1.04
C GLY A 181 15.43 -19.00 2.53
N GLU A 182 15.13 -20.23 2.91
CA GLU A 182 15.11 -20.68 4.31
C GLU A 182 16.49 -20.49 4.95
N GLY A 183 17.56 -20.82 4.22
CA GLY A 183 18.94 -20.56 4.63
C GLY A 183 19.27 -19.08 4.79
N VAL A 184 18.75 -18.20 3.92
CA VAL A 184 18.89 -16.74 4.05
C VAL A 184 18.13 -16.25 5.28
N PHE A 185 16.90 -16.74 5.50
CA PHE A 185 16.07 -16.40 6.65
C PHE A 185 16.76 -16.74 7.98
N ALA A 186 17.38 -17.92 8.08
CA ALA A 186 18.06 -18.39 9.28
C ALA A 186 19.49 -17.84 9.43
N GLY A 187 20.16 -17.56 8.31
CA GLY A 187 21.57 -17.18 8.25
C GLY A 187 21.76 -15.69 7.98
N LYS A 188 22.16 -15.36 6.74
CA LYS A 188 22.64 -14.02 6.36
C LYS A 188 21.61 -12.90 6.57
N GLY A 189 20.32 -13.20 6.38
CA GLY A 189 19.24 -12.26 6.65
C GLY A 189 18.93 -12.11 8.15
N ALA A 190 19.41 -13.04 9.00
CA ALA A 190 19.19 -13.09 10.44
C ALA A 190 17.72 -12.90 10.85
N CYS A 191 16.78 -13.19 9.95
CA CYS A 191 15.36 -12.95 10.13
C CYS A 191 14.83 -13.79 11.30
N ILE A 192 15.35 -15.01 11.46
CA ILE A 192 15.02 -15.94 12.56
C ILE A 192 15.30 -15.39 13.96
N ALA A 193 16.21 -14.41 14.11
CA ALA A 193 16.53 -13.82 15.41
C ALA A 193 15.34 -13.01 15.97
N CYS A 194 14.48 -12.50 15.09
CA CYS A 194 13.34 -11.68 15.46
C CYS A 194 12.00 -12.29 15.06
N HIS A 195 11.93 -12.94 13.90
CA HIS A 195 10.70 -13.46 13.33
C HIS A 195 10.60 -14.98 13.44
N LYS A 196 9.37 -15.45 13.64
CA LYS A 196 9.01 -16.85 13.49
C LYS A 196 8.51 -17.13 12.08
N ALA A 197 8.87 -18.28 11.52
CA ALA A 197 8.43 -18.78 10.22
C ALA A 197 8.18 -20.30 10.32
N GLY A 198 6.94 -20.69 10.59
CA GLY A 198 6.56 -22.08 10.80
C GLY A 198 7.24 -22.66 12.04
N LYS A 199 8.17 -23.60 11.83
CA LYS A 199 8.96 -24.23 12.89
C LYS A 199 10.27 -23.49 13.18
N LEU A 200 10.59 -22.45 12.41
CA LEU A 200 11.82 -21.67 12.56
C LEU A 200 11.57 -20.44 13.41
N GLY A 201 12.42 -20.20 14.40
CA GLY A 201 12.35 -19.02 15.26
C GLY A 201 11.26 -19.10 16.34
N ALA A 202 11.45 -18.33 17.40
CA ALA A 202 10.52 -18.27 18.55
C ALA A 202 10.57 -16.93 19.29
N SER A 203 11.15 -15.89 18.67
CA SER A 203 11.44 -14.63 19.34
C SER A 203 10.23 -13.68 19.30
N PRO A 204 9.85 -13.03 20.41
CA PRO A 204 8.76 -12.04 20.43
C PRO A 204 9.16 -10.67 19.87
N VAL A 205 10.34 -10.57 19.25
CA VAL A 205 10.93 -9.29 18.79
C VAL A 205 10.29 -8.82 17.48
N GLY A 206 9.85 -9.73 16.62
CA GLY A 206 9.16 -9.45 15.36
C GLY A 206 7.90 -10.29 15.19
N PRO A 207 6.95 -9.88 14.31
CA PRO A 207 5.71 -10.61 14.05
C PRO A 207 5.94 -12.02 13.53
N ASP A 208 5.00 -12.91 13.83
CA ASP A 208 4.98 -14.29 13.32
C ASP A 208 4.63 -14.28 11.82
N LEU A 209 5.56 -14.77 11.00
CA LEU A 209 5.48 -14.83 9.55
C LEU A 209 4.99 -16.20 9.05
N THR A 210 4.63 -17.13 9.94
CA THR A 210 4.18 -18.49 9.58
C THR A 210 3.06 -18.53 8.55
N GLN A 211 2.22 -17.50 8.51
CA GLN A 211 1.08 -17.40 7.59
C GLN A 211 1.18 -16.16 6.69
N ILE A 212 2.39 -15.61 6.51
CA ILE A 212 2.55 -14.33 5.82
C ILE A 212 2.02 -14.36 4.39
N ALA A 213 2.10 -15.52 3.71
CA ALA A 213 1.59 -15.68 2.35
C ALA A 213 0.04 -15.74 2.27
N LYS A 214 -0.66 -15.94 3.40
CA LYS A 214 -2.13 -15.82 3.48
C LYS A 214 -2.58 -14.39 3.78
N ILE A 215 -1.72 -13.60 4.42
CA ILE A 215 -2.07 -12.29 4.97
C ILE A 215 -1.61 -11.17 4.03
N GLN A 216 -0.49 -11.37 3.33
CA GLN A 216 0.18 -10.32 2.57
C GLN A 216 0.54 -10.78 1.16
N THR A 217 0.69 -9.82 0.26
CA THR A 217 1.04 -10.06 -1.14
C THR A 217 2.55 -10.24 -1.33
N PRO A 218 3.00 -10.90 -2.41
CA PRO A 218 4.42 -10.95 -2.76
C PRO A 218 5.08 -9.56 -2.78
N ASP A 219 4.42 -8.57 -3.40
CA ASP A 219 4.94 -7.20 -3.50
C ASP A 219 5.04 -6.52 -2.14
N TYR A 220 4.08 -6.77 -1.23
CA TYR A 220 4.18 -6.27 0.14
C TYR A 220 5.39 -6.84 0.86
N ILE A 221 5.58 -8.17 0.81
CA ILE A 221 6.69 -8.86 1.47
C ILE A 221 8.03 -8.33 0.93
N MET A 222 8.14 -8.25 -0.39
CA MET A 222 9.28 -7.68 -1.10
C MET A 222 9.62 -6.26 -0.60
N LYS A 223 8.64 -5.36 -0.70
CA LYS A 223 8.82 -3.95 -0.34
C LYS A 223 9.11 -3.78 1.16
N LYS A 224 8.51 -4.62 2.01
CA LYS A 224 8.71 -4.57 3.46
C LYS A 224 10.14 -4.96 3.87
N ILE A 225 10.76 -5.90 3.15
CA ILE A 225 12.16 -6.30 3.38
C ILE A 225 13.13 -5.18 2.95
N LEU A 226 12.85 -4.50 1.83
CA LEU A 226 13.75 -3.49 1.27
C LEU A 226 13.56 -2.08 1.88
N ASP A 227 12.35 -1.71 2.27
CA ASP A 227 12.02 -0.43 2.92
C ASP A 227 11.14 -0.62 4.17
N PRO A 228 11.67 -1.22 5.25
CA PRO A 228 10.87 -1.49 6.43
C PRO A 228 10.35 -0.21 7.09
N LYS A 229 11.18 0.84 7.17
CA LYS A 229 10.81 2.13 7.80
C LYS A 229 9.74 2.84 6.99
N GLY A 230 9.89 2.91 5.67
CA GLY A 230 8.88 3.55 4.82
C GLY A 230 7.57 2.77 4.80
N MET A 231 7.61 1.45 4.99
CA MET A 231 6.40 0.62 5.11
C MET A 231 5.80 0.59 6.54
N GLY A 232 6.23 1.47 7.46
CA GLY A 232 5.71 1.54 8.83
C GLY A 232 6.17 0.41 9.75
N VAL A 233 5.52 0.19 10.89
CA VAL A 233 5.87 -0.90 11.83
C VAL A 233 4.58 -1.62 12.19
N VAL A 234 4.58 -2.96 12.10
CA VAL A 234 3.44 -3.76 12.57
C VAL A 234 3.32 -3.50 14.04
N ALA A 235 2.15 -3.07 14.50
CA ALA A 235 2.09 -2.64 15.88
C ALA A 235 2.01 -3.81 16.87
N GLY A 236 2.33 -3.47 18.13
CA GLY A 236 2.84 -4.43 19.10
C GLY A 236 4.35 -4.67 19.02
N PHE A 237 5.03 -4.16 17.98
CA PHE A 237 6.48 -4.32 17.80
C PHE A 237 7.24 -2.98 17.85
N PRO A 238 8.47 -2.98 18.40
CA PRO A 238 9.28 -1.78 18.52
C PRO A 238 9.72 -1.21 17.16
N PRO A 239 9.64 0.12 16.94
CA PRO A 239 10.10 0.74 15.71
C PRO A 239 11.63 0.67 15.56
N GLY A 240 12.10 0.61 14.32
CA GLY A 240 13.54 0.65 14.00
C GLY A 240 14.30 -0.64 14.28
N VAL A 241 13.63 -1.71 14.71
CA VAL A 241 14.26 -3.01 14.97
C VAL A 241 14.52 -3.81 13.70
N MET A 242 13.64 -3.71 12.70
CA MET A 242 13.86 -4.35 11.40
C MET A 242 14.97 -3.59 10.63
N PRO A 243 16.09 -4.25 10.29
CA PRO A 243 17.21 -3.60 9.60
C PRO A 243 16.80 -2.98 8.27
N GLN A 244 17.30 -1.78 7.99
CA GLN A 244 17.06 -1.06 6.72
C GLN A 244 18.09 -1.41 5.64
N THR A 245 19.05 -2.26 5.97
CA THR A 245 20.24 -2.52 5.15
C THR A 245 20.09 -3.73 4.25
N PHE A 246 18.94 -4.42 4.24
CA PHE A 246 18.76 -5.65 3.46
C PHE A 246 18.95 -5.47 1.96
N GLY A 247 18.59 -4.30 1.41
CA GLY A 247 18.86 -3.97 0.01
C GLY A 247 20.36 -3.80 -0.33
N GLN A 248 21.22 -3.69 0.69
CA GLN A 248 22.67 -3.56 0.57
C GLN A 248 23.40 -4.84 1.00
N THR A 249 22.82 -5.60 1.93
CA THR A 249 23.44 -6.81 2.51
C THR A 249 23.05 -8.09 1.77
N LEU A 250 21.82 -8.17 1.24
CA LEU A 250 21.37 -9.31 0.44
C LEU A 250 21.66 -9.04 -1.04
N THR A 251 22.17 -10.05 -1.73
CA THR A 251 22.23 -10.05 -3.19
C THR A 251 20.82 -10.20 -3.76
N ALA A 252 20.62 -9.81 -5.02
CA ALA A 252 19.34 -9.97 -5.70
C ALA A 252 18.85 -11.44 -5.64
N LYS A 253 19.76 -12.41 -5.78
CA LYS A 253 19.43 -13.83 -5.70
C LYS A 253 18.98 -14.24 -4.29
N GLU A 254 19.73 -13.87 -3.26
CA GLU A 254 19.38 -14.20 -1.87
C GLU A 254 18.04 -13.56 -1.47
N TYR A 255 17.78 -12.35 -1.94
CA TYR A 255 16.51 -11.67 -1.75
C TYR A 255 15.34 -12.42 -2.44
N THR A 256 15.49 -12.81 -3.71
CA THR A 256 14.45 -13.57 -4.41
C THR A 256 14.23 -14.95 -3.80
N ASP A 257 15.29 -15.62 -3.35
CA ASP A 257 15.21 -16.90 -2.64
C ASP A 257 14.45 -16.74 -1.31
N LEU A 258 14.79 -15.70 -0.52
CA LEU A 258 14.12 -15.37 0.74
C LEU A 258 12.62 -15.14 0.56
N VAL A 259 12.23 -14.33 -0.43
CA VAL A 259 10.81 -14.06 -0.67
C VAL A 259 10.11 -15.33 -1.18
N ALA A 260 10.74 -16.13 -2.03
CA ALA A 260 10.18 -17.41 -2.46
C ALA A 260 9.90 -18.35 -1.27
N PHE A 261 10.80 -18.40 -0.29
CA PHE A 261 10.57 -19.10 0.97
C PHE A 261 9.36 -18.54 1.74
N MET A 262 9.28 -17.21 1.91
CA MET A 262 8.17 -16.57 2.62
C MET A 262 6.82 -16.83 1.96
N LEU A 263 6.77 -16.97 0.63
CA LEU A 263 5.54 -17.32 -0.10
C LEU A 263 5.08 -18.77 0.12
N THR A 264 5.92 -19.63 0.70
CA THR A 264 5.50 -20.98 1.12
C THR A 264 4.82 -21.01 2.49
N LEU A 265 4.93 -19.92 3.27
CA LEU A 265 4.41 -19.81 4.64
C LEU A 265 2.92 -19.48 4.63
N LYS A 266 2.09 -20.52 4.55
CA LYS A 266 0.62 -20.44 4.46
C LYS A 266 -0.06 -20.78 5.77
#